data_AF-A0A3C0T936-F1
#
_entry.id   AF-A0A3C0T936-F1
#
_cell.length_a   1.000
_cell.length_b   1.000
_cell.length_c   1.000
_cell.angle_alpha   90.00
_cell.angle_beta   90.00
_cell.angle_gamma   90.00
#
_symmetry.space_group_name_H-M   'P 1'
#
loop_
_entity.id
_entity.type
_entity.pdbx_description
1 polymer ?
#
loop_
_entity_poly.entity_id
_entity_poly.type
_entity_poly.pdbx_seq_one_letter_code
_entity_poly.pdbx_strand_id
1 'polypeptide(L)'
;MKTRWEMVLLPSFLIVGILIVASQYVFLKGSFFKDLGLGRISDTATMVNYLRFFTDSFYLNTLWITVKTSALAALFTLILGFPVAYLIARMRSRWSMILLAGIVVATFVT
;
A
#
# COMPACT_ATOMS: atom_id res chain seq x y z
N MET A 1 -4.27 -38.55 11.32
CA MET A 1 -4.17 -38.03 9.94
C MET A 1 -3.67 -36.58 10.02
N LYS A 2 -2.42 -36.30 9.65
CA LYS A 2 -1.89 -34.92 9.64
C LYS A 2 -2.28 -34.30 8.30
N THR A 3 -3.41 -33.58 8.26
CA THR A 3 -3.83 -32.85 7.07
C THR A 3 -2.77 -31.80 6.74
N ARG A 4 -2.10 -31.91 5.57
CA ARG A 4 -1.09 -30.96 5.11
C ARG A 4 -1.79 -29.72 4.57
N TRP A 5 -2.27 -28.85 5.47
CA TRP A 5 -2.95 -27.59 5.15
C TRP A 5 -2.18 -26.71 4.15
N GLU A 6 -0.85 -26.84 4.14
CA GLU A 6 0.04 -26.21 3.16
C GLU A 6 -0.32 -26.57 1.70
N MET A 7 -0.69 -27.83 1.42
CA MET A 7 -1.05 -28.28 0.07
C MET A 7 -2.42 -27.79 -0.39
N VAL A 8 -3.32 -27.48 0.57
CA VAL A 8 -4.65 -26.93 0.28
C VAL A 8 -4.59 -25.42 0.05
N LEU A 9 -3.70 -24.72 0.77
CA LEU A 9 -3.49 -23.28 0.62
C LEU A 9 -2.62 -22.94 -0.61
N LEU A 10 -1.71 -23.83 -1.01
CA LEU A 10 -0.82 -23.64 -2.16
C LEU A 10 -1.54 -23.19 -3.45
N PRO A 11 -2.61 -23.85 -3.92
CA PRO A 11 -3.30 -23.43 -5.15
C PRO A 11 -3.91 -22.03 -5.03
N SER A 12 -4.47 -21.66 -3.88
CA SER A 12 -5.04 -20.33 -3.67
C SER A 12 -3.97 -19.24 -3.70
N PHE A 13 -2.83 -19.45 -3.04
CA PHE A 13 -1.71 -18.51 -3.09
C PHE A 13 -1.10 -18.40 -4.49
N LEU A 14 -1.00 -19.51 -5.21
CA LEU A 14 -0.50 -19.51 -6.59
C LEU A 14 -1.40 -18.70 -7.52
N ILE A 15 -2.72 -18.88 -7.44
CA ILE A 15 -3.68 -18.15 -8.27
C ILE A 15 -3.58 -16.64 -7.97
N VAL A 16 -3.59 -16.24 -6.70
CA VAL A 16 -3.47 -14.83 -6.31
C VAL A 16 -2.12 -14.26 -6.75
N GLY A 17 -1.03 -15.00 -6.56
CA GLY A 17 0.30 -14.60 -7.01
C GLY A 17 0.36 -14.37 -8.52
N ILE A 18 -0.21 -15.29 -9.31
CA ILE A 18 -0.28 -15.17 -10.78
C ILE A 18 -1.07 -13.93 -11.18
N LEU A 19 -2.22 -13.66 -10.56
CA LEU A 19 -3.05 -12.50 -10.88
C LEU A 19 -2.32 -11.17 -10.58
N ILE A 20 -1.63 -11.10 -9.44
CA ILE A 20 -0.84 -9.92 -9.06
C ILE A 20 0.31 -9.71 -10.06
N VAL A 21 1.04 -10.78 -10.40
CA VAL A 21 2.15 -10.70 -11.35
C VAL A 21 1.67 -10.33 -12.74
N ALA A 22 0.56 -10.90 -13.20
CA ALA A 22 -0.04 -10.58 -14.49
C ALA A 22 -0.45 -9.10 -14.58
N SER A 23 -1.11 -8.58 -13.54
CA SER A 23 -1.47 -7.16 -13.45
C SER A 23 -0.22 -6.27 -13.49
N GLN A 24 0.77 -6.58 -12.66
CA GLN A 24 2.01 -5.81 -12.59
C GLN A 24 2.79 -5.82 -13.91
N TYR A 25 2.78 -6.94 -14.63
CA TYR A 25 3.40 -7.06 -15.93
C TYR A 25 2.78 -6.10 -16.97
N VAL A 26 1.45 -5.97 -16.98
CA VAL A 26 0.75 -5.03 -17.88
C VAL A 26 1.15 -3.58 -17.56
N PHE A 27 1.19 -3.21 -16.29
CA PHE A 27 1.62 -1.87 -15.87
C PHE A 27 3.09 -1.57 -16.22
N LEU A 28 3.98 -2.54 -15.99
CA LEU A 28 5.39 -2.39 -16.34
C LEU A 28 5.55 -2.23 -17.86
N LYS A 29 4.84 -3.03 -18.66
CA LYS A 29 4.81 -2.87 -20.11
C LYS A 29 4.34 -1.45 -20.49
N GLY A 30 3.22 -0.99 -19.95
CA GLY A 30 2.72 0.37 -20.18
C GLY A 30 3.72 1.47 -19.78
N SER A 31 4.60 1.22 -18.81
CA SER A 31 5.63 2.17 -18.38
C SER A 31 6.76 2.32 -19.40
N PHE A 32 7.22 1.22 -20.01
CA PHE A 32 8.33 1.23 -20.98
C PHE A 32 7.92 1.56 -22.41
N PHE A 33 6.67 1.34 -22.78
CA PHE A 33 6.21 1.56 -24.14
C PHE A 33 5.29 2.79 -24.19
N LYS A 34 5.57 3.73 -25.10
CA LYS A 34 4.75 4.93 -25.28
C LYS A 34 3.35 4.51 -25.72
N ASP A 35 2.35 4.91 -24.94
CA ASP A 35 0.95 4.74 -25.33
C ASP A 35 0.64 5.71 -26.48
N LEU A 36 0.28 5.16 -27.64
CA LEU A 36 -0.07 5.92 -28.84
C LEU A 36 -1.58 6.22 -28.88
N GLY A 37 -2.35 5.80 -27.87
CA GLY A 37 -3.80 5.87 -27.83
C GLY A 37 -4.47 4.69 -28.54
N LEU A 38 -5.77 4.53 -28.31
CA LEU A 38 -6.61 3.48 -28.91
C LEU A 38 -6.15 2.03 -28.63
N GLY A 39 -5.48 1.81 -27.49
CA GLY A 39 -4.96 0.49 -27.12
C GLY A 39 -3.71 0.06 -27.90
N ARG A 40 -3.08 0.99 -28.64
CA ARG A 40 -1.86 0.72 -29.41
C ARG A 40 -0.64 1.12 -28.59
N ILE A 41 0.15 0.12 -28.28
CA ILE A 41 1.43 0.27 -27.61
C ILE A 41 2.49 0.41 -28.71
N SER A 42 3.39 1.40 -28.62
CA SER A 42 4.53 1.52 -29.52
C SER A 42 5.41 0.26 -29.47
N ASP A 43 5.89 -0.23 -30.60
CA ASP A 43 6.79 -1.41 -30.64
C ASP A 43 8.20 -1.09 -30.12
N THR A 44 8.54 0.20 -29.98
CA THR A 44 9.85 0.63 -29.49
C THR A 44 9.81 0.88 -27.98
N ALA A 45 10.54 0.06 -27.22
CA ALA A 45 10.81 0.31 -25.80
C ALA A 45 11.55 1.65 -25.65
N THR A 46 10.95 2.59 -24.93
CA THR A 46 11.45 3.97 -24.86
C THR A 46 11.44 4.46 -23.41
N MET A 47 12.59 4.92 -22.89
CA MET A 47 12.69 5.50 -21.53
C MET A 47 12.14 6.94 -21.40
N VAL A 48 11.48 7.45 -22.44
CA VAL A 48 10.95 8.83 -22.49
C VAL A 48 9.93 9.09 -21.38
N ASN A 49 9.14 8.09 -20.97
CA ASN A 49 8.18 8.23 -19.87
C ASN A 49 8.89 8.50 -18.53
N TYR A 50 10.01 7.82 -18.27
CA TYR A 50 10.82 8.03 -17.06
C TYR A 50 11.55 9.36 -17.10
N LEU A 51 12.13 9.74 -18.24
CA LEU A 51 12.73 11.08 -18.39
C LEU A 51 11.70 12.17 -18.13
N ARG A 52 10.50 12.07 -18.74
CA ARG A 52 9.40 13.02 -18.53
C ARG A 52 9.03 13.14 -17.05
N PHE A 53 8.93 12.01 -16.35
CA PHE A 53 8.62 11.98 -14.92
C PHE A 53 9.63 12.79 -14.07
N PHE A 54 10.93 12.67 -14.38
CA PHE A 54 11.97 13.39 -13.63
C PHE A 54 12.19 14.84 -14.09
N THR A 55 11.78 15.21 -15.31
CA THR A 55 11.96 16.59 -15.82
C THR A 55 10.73 17.48 -15.60
N ASP A 56 9.55 16.90 -15.48
CA ASP A 56 8.29 17.64 -15.41
C ASP A 56 7.92 17.97 -13.96
N SER A 57 7.86 19.28 -13.68
CA SER A 57 7.63 19.81 -12.33
C SER A 57 6.28 19.40 -11.76
N PHE A 58 5.29 19.08 -12.58
CA PHE A 58 3.98 18.61 -12.11
C PHE A 58 4.07 17.25 -11.43
N TYR A 59 4.81 16.30 -12.02
CA TYR A 59 5.00 14.96 -11.46
C TYR A 59 5.82 15.01 -10.17
N LEU A 60 6.92 15.76 -10.17
CA LEU A 60 7.76 15.93 -8.98
C LEU A 60 7.02 16.61 -7.83
N ASN A 61 6.23 17.66 -8.10
CA ASN A 61 5.42 18.31 -7.08
C ASN A 61 4.37 17.38 -6.49
N THR A 62 3.68 16.59 -7.33
CA THR A 62 2.70 15.61 -6.86
C THR A 62 3.35 14.54 -5.99
N LEU A 63 4.51 14.03 -6.40
CA LEU A 63 5.29 13.09 -5.58
C LEU A 63 5.70 13.74 -4.25
N TRP A 64 6.16 14.98 -4.27
CA TRP A 64 6.57 15.67 -3.04
C TRP A 64 5.40 15.88 -2.07
N ILE A 65 4.22 16.26 -2.57
CA ILE A 65 3.01 16.42 -1.75
C ILE A 65 2.61 15.09 -1.12
N THR A 66 2.63 14.00 -1.87
CA THR A 66 2.25 12.66 -1.36
C THR A 66 3.25 12.14 -0.33
N VAL A 67 4.56 12.28 -0.59
CA VAL A 67 5.62 11.91 0.36
C VAL A 67 5.54 12.76 1.63
N LYS A 68 5.41 14.09 1.49
CA LYS A 68 5.29 15.00 2.64
C LYS A 68 4.05 14.68 3.48
N THR A 69 2.91 14.48 2.83
CA THR A 69 1.64 14.21 3.52
C THR A 69 1.69 12.86 4.25
N SER A 70 2.18 11.81 3.60
CA SER A 70 2.30 10.48 4.22
C SER A 70 3.33 10.45 5.34
N ALA A 71 4.47 11.15 5.19
CA ALA A 71 5.48 11.26 6.23
C ALA A 71 4.95 12.02 7.46
N LEU A 72 4.26 13.15 7.25
CA LEU A 72 3.63 13.89 8.35
C LEU A 72 2.54 13.04 9.02
N ALA A 73 1.68 12.37 8.25
CA ALA A 73 0.65 11.49 8.80
C ALA A 73 1.28 10.37 9.66
N ALA A 74 2.30 9.68 9.15
CA ALA A 74 3.01 8.63 9.89
C ALA A 74 3.71 9.16 11.15
N LEU A 75 4.30 10.36 11.09
CA LEU A 75 4.93 10.99 12.22
C LEU A 75 3.91 11.34 13.31
N PHE A 76 2.80 11.98 12.95
CA PHE A 76 1.76 12.35 13.90
C PHE A 76 1.06 11.12 14.50
N THR A 77 0.78 10.09 13.70
CA THR A 77 0.18 8.84 14.23
C THR A 77 1.13 8.14 15.19
N LEU A 78 2.44 8.16 14.93
CA LEU A 78 3.43 7.60 15.85
C LEU A 78 3.53 8.42 17.14
N ILE A 79 3.64 9.75 17.04
CA ILE A 79 3.78 10.64 18.19
C ILE A 79 2.53 10.62 19.07
N LEU A 80 1.33 10.59 18.50
CA LEU A 80 0.08 10.63 19.25
C LEU A 80 -0.40 9.23 19.65
N GLY A 81 -0.28 8.25 18.76
CA GLY A 81 -0.75 6.89 18.99
C GLY A 81 0.13 6.09 19.94
N PHE A 82 1.45 6.25 19.86
CA PHE A 82 2.37 5.47 20.69
C PHE A 82 2.23 5.74 22.20
N PRO A 83 2.15 7.00 22.68
CA PRO A 83 1.94 7.27 24.10
C PRO A 83 0.62 6.71 24.63
N VAL A 84 -0.46 6.79 23.84
CA VAL A 84 -1.77 6.25 24.20
C VAL A 84 -1.71 4.73 24.32
N ALA A 85 -1.12 4.05 23.33
CA ALA A 85 -0.92 2.60 23.36
C ALA A 85 -0.07 2.16 24.54
N TYR A 86 1.01 2.88 24.85
CA TYR A 86 1.89 2.60 25.97
C TYR A 86 1.16 2.73 27.32
N LEU A 87 0.35 3.78 27.48
CA LEU A 87 -0.43 3.99 28.70
C LEU A 87 -1.43 2.85 28.92
N ILE A 88 -2.18 2.48 27.87
CA ILE A 88 -3.15 1.38 27.90
C ILE A 88 -2.46 0.05 28.26
N ALA A 89 -1.30 -0.23 27.67
CA ALA A 89 -0.53 -1.45 27.91
C ALA A 89 -0.03 -1.57 29.37
N ARG A 90 0.23 -0.43 30.05
CA ARG A 90 0.64 -0.42 31.46
C ARG A 90 -0.52 -0.35 32.45
N MET A 91 -1.74 -0.07 32.02
CA MET A 91 -2.92 -0.05 32.90
C MET A 91 -3.35 -1.47 33.27
N ARG A 92 -3.31 -1.81 34.56
CA ARG A 92 -3.82 -3.09 35.10
C ARG A 92 -5.34 -3.12 35.39
N SER A 93 -6.04 -2.01 35.16
CA SER A 93 -7.46 -1.85 35.52
C SER A 93 -8.41 -2.19 34.37
N ARG A 94 -9.69 -2.47 34.69
CA ARG A 94 -10.78 -2.70 33.72
C ARG A 94 -10.94 -1.56 32.71
N TRP A 95 -10.47 -0.36 33.05
CA TRP A 95 -10.40 0.80 32.15
C TRP A 95 -9.57 0.56 30.89
N SER A 96 -8.49 -0.25 30.96
CA SER A 96 -7.68 -0.61 29.78
C SER A 96 -8.53 -1.34 28.72
N MET A 97 -9.40 -2.24 29.18
CA MET A 97 -10.31 -3.00 28.31
C MET A 97 -11.36 -2.10 27.64
N ILE A 98 -11.93 -1.13 28.38
CA ILE A 98 -12.91 -0.18 27.86
C ILE A 98 -12.27 0.74 26.81
N LEU A 99 -11.05 1.24 27.07
CA LEU A 99 -10.32 2.09 26.14
C LEU A 99 -9.98 1.35 24.85
N LEU A 100 -9.50 0.10 24.94
CA LEU A 100 -9.27 -0.77 23.78
C LEU A 100 -10.56 -1.01 22.99
N ALA A 101 -11.65 -1.35 23.66
CA ALA A 101 -12.94 -1.56 23.02
C ALA A 101 -13.43 -0.29 22.30
N GLY A 102 -13.25 0.90 22.91
CA GLY A 102 -13.58 2.18 22.28
C GLY A 102 -12.80 2.43 21.00
N ILE A 103 -11.49 2.14 20.98
CA ILE A 103 -10.65 2.27 19.78
C ILE A 103 -11.15 1.34 18.67
N VAL A 104 -11.46 0.09 19.00
CA VAL A 104 -11.96 -0.89 18.04
C VAL A 104 -13.32 -0.45 17.47
N VAL A 105 -14.25 -0.03 18.33
CA VAL A 105 -15.57 0.46 17.90
C VAL A 105 -15.43 1.70 17.02
N ALA A 106 -14.57 2.66 17.36
CA ALA A 106 -14.31 3.84 16.54
C ALA A 106 -13.79 3.47 15.15
N THR A 107 -12.97 2.42 15.05
CA THR A 107 -12.45 1.91 13.76
C THR A 107 -13.56 1.38 12.84
N PHE A 108 -14.68 0.90 13.39
CA PHE A 108 -15.83 0.44 12.60
C PHE A 108 -16.78 1.58 12.18
N VAL A 109 -16.65 2.77 12.77
CA VAL A 109 -17.50 3.93 12.48
C VAL A 109 -16.94 4.77 11.32
N THR A 110 -15.64 4.69 11.06
CA THR A 110 -14.95 5.25 9.88
C THR A 110 -14.94 4.26 8.72
#